data_AF-A0A0D7NK35-F1
#
_entry.id   AF-A0A0D7NK35-F1
#
_cell.length_a   1.000
_cell.length_b   1.000
_cell.length_c   1.000
_cell.angle_alpha   90.00
_cell.angle_beta   90.00
_cell.angle_gamma   90.00
#
_symmetry.space_group_name_H-M   'P 1'
#
loop_
_entity.id
_entity.type
_entity.pdbx_description
1 polymer ?
#
loop_
_entity_poly.entity_id
_entity_poly.type
_entity_poly.pdbx_seq_one_letter_code
_entity_poly.pdbx_strand_id
1 'polypeptide(L)' 'MTASGSPRKMLREEQVLDIVPVSRSTLWRMERTGKFPKATYISANRRIWFEDQVAEWQNTVDEFNPNRRRGKERRAQP' A
#
# COMPACT_ATOMS: atom_id res chain seq x y z
N MET A 1 -12.42 -28.21 -0.48
CA MET A 1 -12.85 -27.04 -1.28
C MET A 1 -11.64 -26.53 -2.05
N THR A 2 -11.81 -26.41 -3.35
CA THR A 2 -10.77 -26.41 -4.39
C THR A 2 -9.90 -25.16 -4.37
N ALA A 3 -8.57 -25.35 -4.32
CA ALA A 3 -7.60 -24.31 -4.61
C ALA A 3 -7.72 -23.92 -6.10
N SER A 4 -8.47 -22.87 -6.40
CA SER A 4 -8.39 -22.19 -7.70
C SER A 4 -7.00 -21.57 -7.81
N GLY A 5 -6.06 -22.31 -8.42
CA GLY A 5 -4.67 -21.92 -8.67
C GLY A 5 -4.53 -20.82 -9.71
N SER A 6 -5.33 -19.76 -9.61
CA SER A 6 -5.13 -18.56 -10.41
C SER A 6 -3.90 -17.83 -9.89
N PRO A 7 -2.93 -17.47 -10.75
CA PRO A 7 -1.76 -16.73 -10.32
C PRO A 7 -2.22 -15.40 -9.71
N ARG A 8 -1.84 -15.17 -8.45
CA ARG A 8 -2.11 -13.89 -7.79
C ARG A 8 -1.37 -12.80 -8.56
N LYS A 9 -2.11 -11.79 -9.05
CA LYS A 9 -1.50 -10.67 -9.77
C LYS A 9 -0.54 -9.94 -8.85
N MET A 10 0.68 -9.77 -9.33
CA MET A 10 1.76 -9.08 -8.65
C MET A 10 1.86 -7.65 -9.17
N LEU A 11 1.64 -6.70 -8.28
CA LEU A 11 1.71 -5.27 -8.55
C LEU A 11 3.08 -4.75 -8.13
N ARG A 12 3.69 -3.92 -8.99
CA ARG A 12 4.91 -3.17 -8.67
C ARG A 12 4.54 -1.90 -7.91
N GLU A 13 5.53 -1.24 -7.31
CA GLU A 13 5.33 0.02 -6.60
C GLU A 13 4.54 1.04 -7.43
N GLU A 14 4.92 1.25 -8.69
CA GLU A 14 4.23 2.20 -9.59
C GLU A 14 2.75 1.86 -9.80
N GLN A 15 2.42 0.57 -9.93
CA GLN A 15 1.03 0.11 -10.09
C GLN A 15 0.23 0.26 -8.80
N VAL A 16 0.86 0.02 -7.65
CA VAL A 16 0.21 0.25 -6.34
C VAL A 16 -0.07 1.74 -6.15
N LEU A 17 0.84 2.62 -6.57
CA LEU A 17 0.66 4.07 -6.49
C LEU A 17 -0.39 4.61 -7.48
N ASP A 18 -0.64 3.89 -8.59
CA ASP A 18 -1.71 4.20 -9.53
C ASP A 18 -3.09 3.84 -8.95
N ILE A 19 -3.20 2.67 -8.31
CA ILE A 19 -4.43 2.21 -7.64
C ILE A 19 -4.71 3.01 -6.37
N VAL A 20 -3.67 3.26 -5.57
CA VAL A 20 -3.74 3.96 -4.30
C VAL A 20 -3.06 5.31 -4.48
N PRO A 21 -3.82 6.42 -4.65
CA PRO A 21 -3.27 7.74 -4.98
C PRO A 21 -2.59 8.40 -3.78
N VAL A 22 -1.54 7.77 -3.26
CA VAL A 22 -0.70 8.24 -2.15
C VAL A 22 0.73 8.42 -2.63
N SER A 23 1.53 9.17 -1.86
CA SER A 23 2.97 9.27 -2.14
C SER A 23 3.71 7.98 -1.72
N ARG A 24 4.85 7.69 -2.37
CA ARG A 24 5.75 6.60 -1.97
C ARG A 24 6.13 6.65 -0.49
N SER A 25 6.39 7.84 0.05
CA SER A 25 6.70 8.03 1.47
C SER A 25 5.51 7.70 2.37
N THR A 26 4.29 8.00 1.93
CA THR A 26 3.07 7.60 2.63
C THR A 26 2.89 6.09 2.61
N LEU A 27 3.07 5.45 1.46
CA LEU A 27 3.03 3.99 1.33
C LEU A 27 4.02 3.32 2.30
N TRP A 28 5.27 3.79 2.34
CA TRP A 28 6.28 3.30 3.27
C TRP A 28 5.90 3.50 4.75
N ARG A 29 5.33 4.66 5.10
CA ARG A 29 4.82 4.88 6.46
C ARG A 29 3.67 3.93 6.78
N MET A 30 2.74 3.73 5.86
CA MET A 30 1.60 2.84 6.08
C MET A 30 2.07 1.40 6.27
N GLU A 31 2.99 0.92 5.43
CA GLU A 31 3.67 -0.39 5.59
C GLU A 31 4.32 -0.50 6.98
N ARG A 32 5.09 0.51 7.39
CA ARG A 32 5.75 0.53 8.71
C ARG A 32 4.76 0.54 9.88
N THR A 33 3.62 1.22 9.73
CA THR A 33 2.56 1.26 10.74
C THR A 33 1.65 0.03 10.72
N GLY A 34 1.85 -0.91 9.80
CA GLY A 34 0.98 -2.07 9.62
C GLY A 34 -0.40 -1.75 9.04
N LYS A 35 -0.57 -0.54 8.49
CA LYS A 35 -1.82 -0.09 7.86
C LYS A 35 -1.93 -0.46 6.39
N PHE A 36 -0.83 -0.88 5.77
CA PHE A 36 -0.79 -1.35 4.39
C PHE A 36 -0.13 -2.73 4.35
N PRO A 37 -0.55 -3.63 3.45
CA PRO A 37 0.07 -4.94 3.32
C PRO A 37 1.59 -4.83 3.08
N LYS A 38 2.34 -5.73 3.72
CA LYS A 38 3.80 -5.80 3.59
C LYS A 38 4.18 -6.17 2.16
N ALA A 39 5.12 -5.43 1.58
CA ALA A 39 5.67 -5.80 0.28
C ALA A 39 6.40 -7.15 0.35
N THR A 40 6.20 -7.98 -0.67
CA THR A 40 6.98 -9.19 -0.90
C THR A 40 8.20 -8.86 -1.76
N TYR A 41 9.37 -9.36 -1.38
CA TYR A 41 10.62 -9.14 -2.12
C TYR A 41 10.85 -10.31 -3.08
N ILE A 42 10.78 -10.04 -4.39
CA ILE A 42 11.20 -11.04 -5.41
C ILE A 42 12.71 -11.02 -5.58
N SER A 43 13.31 -9.82 -5.52
CA SER A 43 14.76 -9.64 -5.61
C SER A 43 15.22 -8.56 -4.63
N ALA A 44 16.54 -8.47 -4.41
CA ALA A 44 17.15 -7.56 -3.44
C ALA A 44 16.63 -6.11 -3.52
N ASN A 45 16.27 -5.63 -4.72
CA ASN A 45 15.75 -4.29 -4.94
C ASN A 45 14.30 -4.24 -5.48
N ARG A 46 13.61 -5.38 -5.66
CA ARG A 46 12.24 -5.40 -6.19
C ARG A 46 11.24 -5.83 -5.14
N ARG A 47 10.40 -4.87 -4.78
CA ARG A 47 9.21 -5.01 -3.94
C ARG A 47 7.98 -5.15 -4.82
N ILE A 48 7.15 -6.12 -4.47
CA ILE A 48 5.85 -6.34 -5.09
C ILE A 48 4.77 -6.43 -4.03
N TRP A 49 3.54 -6.14 -4.43
CA TRP A 49 2.34 -6.35 -3.63
C TRP A 49 1.42 -7.28 -4.40
N PHE A 50 0.61 -8.06 -3.69
CA PHE A 50 -0.41 -8.85 -4.34
C PHE A 50 -1.68 -8.03 -4.49
N GLU A 51 -2.29 -8.08 -5.68
CA GLU A 51 -3.57 -7.41 -5.95
C GLU A 51 -4.63 -7.78 -4.93
N ASP A 52 -4.69 -9.07 -4.55
CA ASP A 52 -5.56 -9.62 -3.51
C ASP A 52 -5.42 -8.89 -2.17
N GLN A 53 -4.19 -8.69 -1.70
CA GLN A 53 -3.92 -7.96 -0.45
C GLN A 53 -4.29 -6.48 -0.54
N VAL A 54 -4.08 -5.86 -1.71
CA VAL A 54 -4.47 -4.46 -1.94
C VAL A 54 -5.99 -4.34 -1.99
N ALA A 55 -6.70 -5.31 -2.56
CA ALA A 55 -8.15 -5.35 -2.58
C ALA A 55 -8.75 -5.57 -1.18
N GLU A 56 -8.21 -6.51 -0.38
CA GLU A 56 -8.59 -6.70 1.02
C GLU A 56 -8.35 -5.42 1.84
N TRP A 57 -7.22 -4.76 1.60
CA TRP A 57 -6.90 -3.49 2.24
C TRP A 57 -7.90 -2.39 1.86
N GLN A 58 -8.29 -2.28 0.57
CA GLN A 58 -9.29 -1.30 0.14
C GLN A 58 -10.63 -1.50 0.88
N ASN A 59 -11.07 -2.74 1.05
CA ASN A 59 -12.27 -3.05 1.83
C ASN A 59 -12.14 -2.65 3.31
N THR A 60 -10.93 -2.71 3.88
CA THR A 60 -10.68 -2.32 5.27
C THR A 60 -10.55 -0.80 5.44
N VAL A 61 -10.00 -0.11 4.44
CA VAL A 61 -9.75 1.34 4.48
C VAL A 61 -10.97 2.19 4.13
N ASP A 62 -12.01 1.62 3.52
CA ASP A 62 -13.31 2.29 3.41
C ASP A 62 -13.84 2.73 4.79
N GLU A 63 -13.51 2.00 5.86
CA GLU A 63 -13.83 2.38 7.24
C GLU A 63 -12.94 3.52 7.79
N PHE A 64 -11.85 3.89 7.09
CA PHE A 64 -10.86 4.85 7.55
C PHE A 64 -11.20 6.28 7.12
N ASN A 65 -11.84 7.01 8.04
CA ASN A 65 -12.21 8.41 7.95
C ASN A 65 -11.11 9.33 7.32
N PRO A 66 -11.34 9.87 6.10
CA PRO A 66 -10.39 10.76 5.42
C PRO A 66 -10.26 12.16 6.09
N ASN A 67 -11.04 12.46 7.13
CA ASN A 67 -11.00 13.75 7.85
C ASN A 67 -9.94 13.86 8.97
N ARG A 68 -8.98 12.93 9.09
CA ARG A 68 -7.87 13.14 10.03
C ARG A 68 -6.96 14.24 9.49
N ARG A 69 -7.18 15.47 9.98
CA ARG A 69 -6.48 16.73 9.70
C ARG A 69 -5.05 16.50 9.21
N ARG A 70 -4.82 16.84 7.94
CA ARG A 70 -3.50 16.97 7.32
C ARG A 70 -2.68 17.95 8.16
N GLY A 71 -1.75 17.44 8.96
CA GLY A 71 -0.75 18.24 9.66
C GLY A 71 0.05 19.04 8.64
N LYS A 72 -0.36 20.29 8.42
CA LYS A 72 0.39 21.30 7.70
C LYS A 72 1.45 21.85 8.66
N GLU A 73 2.42 21.03 9.04
CA GLU A 73 3.67 21.53 9.63
C GLU A 73 4.77 21.29 8.61
N ARG A 74 4.81 22.22 7.66
CA ARG A 74 5.99 22.47 6.84
C ARG A 74 7.08 22.94 7.81
N ARG A 75 7.96 22.05 8.26
CA ARG A 75 9.26 22.47 8.80
C ARG A 75 10.06 23.05 7.65
N ALA A 76 10.04 24.37 7.54
CA ALA A 76 11.18 25.10 7.01
C ALA A 76 12.39 24.70 7.86
N GLN A 77 13.43 24.16 7.23
CA GLN A 77 14.74 24.05 7.89
C GLN A 77 15.56 25.30 7.54
N PRO A 78 16.36 25.80 8.50
CA PRO A 78 17.11 27.05 8.38
C PRO A 78 18.21 27.01 7.31
#